data_AF-K1QTD5-F1
#
_entry.id   AF-K1QTD5-F1
#
_cell.length_a   1.000
_cell.length_b   1.000
_cell.length_c   1.000
_cell.angle_alpha   90.00
_cell.angle_beta   90.00
_cell.angle_gamma   90.00
#
_symmetry.space_group_name_H-M   'P 1'
#
loop_
_entity.id
_entity.type
_entity.pdbx_description
1 polymer ?
#
loop_
_entity_poly.entity_id
_entity_poly.type
_entity_poly.pdbx_seq_one_letter_code
_entity_poly.pdbx_strand_id
1 'polypeptide(L)'
;MVAVSKKGLCALDALLVLFMISFISVNAIPEYYMEERCINNNIINLATETHEAVRLRLTRNPAYTRNINCVMVIQPPPGKKLIVRFNELDIQQLQTGQCLDALVAIDGQDQASARLLQGTPQQICGQSRPAQAYVTQQGPLLLRFASGQTNVARKGFDLLITAYKDGPCASNEYTCNNQRCINENLRCSGLDHCGDGTRPCLLTAEAMAGIAVGGALLLIIIIAVIVFCVCRHKRKTNFSEKVVARY
;
A
#
# COMPACT_ATOMS: atom_id res chain seq x y z
N MET A 1 39.91 33.83 -18.74
CA MET A 1 39.25 33.68 -17.42
C MET A 1 37.90 33.04 -17.65
N VAL A 2 37.67 31.88 -17.02
CA VAL A 2 36.56 30.97 -17.32
C VAL A 2 35.21 31.61 -16.97
N ALA A 3 34.32 31.69 -17.95
CA ALA A 3 32.95 32.14 -17.78
C ALA A 3 32.14 31.04 -17.07
N VAL A 4 31.86 31.21 -15.78
CA VAL A 4 30.95 30.34 -15.05
C VAL A 4 29.54 30.59 -15.58
N SER A 5 29.01 29.60 -16.30
CA SER A 5 27.68 29.59 -16.90
C SER A 5 26.59 29.79 -15.85
N LYS A 6 25.83 30.89 -15.97
CA LYS A 6 24.67 31.25 -15.12
C LYS A 6 23.47 30.29 -15.25
N LYS A 7 23.58 29.21 -16.03
CA LYS A 7 22.50 28.21 -16.20
C LYS A 7 22.41 27.16 -15.08
N GLY A 8 23.40 27.09 -14.18
CA GLY A 8 23.48 26.01 -13.17
C GLY A 8 22.56 26.17 -11.95
N LEU A 9 22.07 27.37 -11.65
CA LEU A 9 21.44 27.63 -10.33
C LEU A 9 19.97 27.17 -10.24
N CYS A 10 19.21 27.14 -11.35
CA CYS A 10 17.85 26.57 -11.36
C CYS A 10 17.81 25.04 -11.39
N ALA A 11 18.91 24.37 -11.79
CA ALA A 11 18.96 22.91 -11.85
C ALA A 11 19.11 22.27 -10.46
N LEU A 12 19.72 22.98 -9.50
CA LEU A 12 19.96 22.49 -8.15
C LEU A 12 18.68 22.42 -7.31
N ASP A 13 17.74 23.36 -7.50
CA ASP A 13 16.44 23.38 -6.82
C ASP A 13 15.52 22.24 -7.30
N ALA A 14 15.55 21.92 -8.61
CA ALA A 14 14.82 20.78 -9.15
C ALA A 14 15.40 19.44 -8.65
N LEU A 15 16.73 19.35 -8.48
CA LEU A 15 17.42 18.18 -7.93
C LEU A 15 17.08 17.96 -6.44
N LEU A 16 16.97 19.03 -5.65
CA LEU A 16 16.55 18.96 -4.25
C LEU A 16 15.07 18.56 -4.10
N VAL A 17 14.18 19.04 -4.96
CA VAL A 17 12.78 18.60 -4.98
C VAL A 17 12.68 17.13 -5.40
N LEU A 18 13.44 16.70 -6.42
CA LEU A 18 13.55 15.28 -6.79
C LEU A 18 14.14 14.44 -5.64
N PHE A 19 15.11 14.98 -4.89
CA PHE A 19 15.69 14.32 -3.72
C PHE A 19 14.66 14.20 -2.59
N MET A 20 13.89 15.24 -2.29
CA MET A 20 12.82 15.21 -1.29
C MET A 20 11.66 14.28 -1.70
N ILE A 21 11.32 14.21 -2.98
CA ILE A 21 10.37 13.22 -3.53
C ILE A 21 10.95 11.80 -3.41
N SER A 22 12.27 11.63 -3.57
CA SER A 22 12.92 10.32 -3.43
C SER A 22 13.07 9.83 -1.98
N PHE A 23 12.99 10.72 -0.98
CA PHE A 23 13.01 10.33 0.44
C PHE A 23 11.63 9.92 0.99
N ILE A 24 10.54 10.23 0.27
CA ILE A 24 9.17 9.81 0.60
C ILE A 24 8.70 8.72 -0.39
N SER A 25 9.57 7.79 -0.75
CA SER A 25 9.13 6.55 -1.37
C SER A 25 8.48 5.68 -0.30
N VAL A 26 7.25 6.05 0.10
CA VAL A 26 6.36 5.09 0.76
C VAL A 26 6.09 4.04 -0.30
N ASN A 27 6.72 2.89 -0.12
CA ASN A 27 6.51 1.70 -0.94
C ASN A 27 5.03 1.31 -0.84
N ALA A 28 4.23 1.85 -1.75
CA ALA A 28 2.80 1.63 -1.77
C ALA A 28 2.52 0.19 -2.19
N ILE A 29 1.71 -0.49 -1.39
CA ILE A 29 1.31 -1.87 -1.68
C ILE A 29 0.31 -1.85 -2.84
N PRO A 30 0.47 -2.74 -3.83
CA PRO A 30 -0.47 -2.80 -4.94
C PRO A 30 -1.89 -3.07 -4.42
N GLU A 31 -2.85 -2.26 -4.88
CA GLU A 31 -4.27 -2.38 -4.55
C GLU A 31 -5.02 -2.90 -5.79
N TYR A 32 -5.71 -4.04 -5.62
CA TYR A 32 -6.57 -4.62 -6.64
C TYR A 32 -8.01 -4.74 -6.15
N TYR A 33 -8.91 -4.88 -7.12
CA TYR A 33 -10.34 -5.00 -6.89
C TYR A 33 -10.86 -6.28 -7.51
N MET A 34 -11.53 -7.09 -6.70
CA MET A 34 -12.02 -8.39 -7.15
C MET A 34 -13.03 -8.27 -8.31
N GLU A 35 -13.95 -7.30 -8.26
CA GLU A 35 -14.92 -7.06 -9.34
C GLU A 35 -14.26 -6.81 -10.71
N GLU A 36 -13.14 -6.10 -10.76
CA GLU A 36 -12.44 -5.73 -12.01
C GLU A 36 -11.68 -6.92 -12.63
N ARG A 37 -11.11 -7.76 -11.77
CA ARG A 37 -10.28 -8.90 -12.18
C ARG A 37 -11.07 -10.21 -12.32
N CYS A 38 -12.35 -10.17 -11.97
CA CYS A 38 -13.18 -11.35 -11.91
C CYS A 38 -13.33 -12.05 -13.27
N ILE A 39 -13.48 -11.24 -14.31
CA ILE A 39 -13.69 -11.69 -15.69
C ILE A 39 -12.34 -11.84 -16.40
N ASN A 40 -11.38 -10.97 -16.05
CA ASN A 40 -10.10 -10.86 -16.72
C ASN A 40 -8.96 -11.07 -15.72
N ASN A 41 -8.22 -12.18 -15.88
CA ASN A 41 -7.02 -12.48 -15.10
C ASN A 41 -7.29 -12.55 -13.58
N ASN A 42 -7.95 -13.64 -13.18
CA ASN A 42 -8.33 -13.93 -11.81
C ASN A 42 -7.20 -14.50 -10.92
N ILE A 43 -5.95 -14.43 -11.37
CA ILE A 43 -4.78 -14.88 -10.61
C ILE A 43 -3.90 -13.68 -10.27
N ILE A 44 -3.61 -13.50 -8.97
CA ILE A 44 -2.62 -12.53 -8.50
C ILE A 44 -1.35 -13.30 -8.13
N ASN A 45 -0.30 -13.14 -8.93
CA ASN A 45 0.99 -13.77 -8.67
C ASN A 45 1.90 -12.83 -7.88
N LEU A 46 2.10 -13.10 -6.59
CA LEU A 46 2.92 -12.27 -5.72
C LEU A 46 4.43 -12.42 -5.99
N ALA A 47 4.86 -13.43 -6.75
CA ALA A 47 6.26 -13.55 -7.18
C ALA A 47 6.68 -12.47 -8.19
N THR A 48 5.72 -11.92 -8.93
CA THR A 48 5.95 -10.81 -9.86
C THR A 48 5.71 -9.44 -9.23
N GLU A 49 5.19 -9.41 -8.00
CA GLU A 49 4.94 -8.17 -7.26
C GLU A 49 6.19 -7.75 -6.49
N THR A 50 6.46 -6.44 -6.48
CA THR A 50 7.66 -5.86 -5.86
C THR A 50 7.75 -6.05 -4.34
N HIS A 51 6.63 -6.32 -3.69
CA HIS A 51 6.50 -6.38 -2.23
C HIS A 51 6.03 -7.74 -1.71
N GLU A 52 5.81 -8.73 -2.58
CA GLU A 52 5.21 -10.02 -2.23
C GLU A 52 3.93 -9.90 -1.37
N ALA A 53 3.22 -8.79 -1.48
CA ALA A 53 2.00 -8.49 -0.74
C ALA A 53 1.05 -7.67 -1.59
N VAL A 54 -0.22 -7.72 -1.22
CA VAL A 54 -1.31 -7.08 -1.96
C VAL A 54 -2.41 -6.64 -1.01
N ARG A 55 -3.04 -5.51 -1.33
CA ARG A 55 -4.33 -5.13 -0.76
C ARG A 55 -5.43 -5.49 -1.75
N LEU A 56 -6.32 -6.40 -1.38
CA LEU A 56 -7.42 -6.84 -2.21
C LEU A 56 -8.74 -6.36 -1.62
N ARG A 57 -9.42 -5.49 -2.36
CA ARG A 57 -10.76 -5.01 -2.01
C ARG A 57 -11.80 -5.65 -2.92
N LEU A 58 -13.06 -5.70 -2.49
CA LEU A 58 -14.12 -6.20 -3.36
C LEU A 58 -14.36 -5.25 -4.55
N THR A 59 -14.55 -3.96 -4.27
CA THR A 59 -14.96 -2.94 -5.25
C THR A 59 -14.30 -1.58 -4.98
N ARG A 60 -14.15 -0.76 -6.03
CA ARG A 60 -13.78 0.68 -5.92
C ARG A 60 -14.95 1.54 -5.47
N ASN A 61 -16.17 1.05 -5.71
CA ASN A 61 -17.38 1.80 -5.44
C ASN A 61 -17.66 1.87 -3.93
N PRO A 62 -18.49 2.83 -3.49
CA PRO A 62 -18.92 2.90 -2.09
C PRO A 62 -19.67 1.64 -1.60
N ALA A 63 -20.25 0.87 -2.52
CA ALA A 63 -20.91 -0.39 -2.24
C ALA A 63 -20.74 -1.38 -3.41
N TYR A 64 -20.71 -2.68 -3.11
CA TYR A 64 -20.64 -3.73 -4.13
C TYR A 64 -21.99 -3.96 -4.80
N THR A 65 -21.96 -4.54 -6.00
CA THR A 65 -23.16 -4.81 -6.81
C THR A 65 -23.77 -6.20 -6.54
N ARG A 66 -25.02 -6.37 -6.98
CA ARG A 66 -25.72 -7.66 -6.98
C ARG A 66 -25.20 -8.61 -8.07
N ASN A 67 -25.47 -9.90 -7.95
CA ASN A 67 -25.14 -10.95 -8.93
C ASN A 67 -23.65 -11.14 -9.21
N ILE A 68 -22.79 -10.85 -8.24
CA ILE A 68 -21.36 -11.17 -8.34
C ILE A 68 -21.22 -12.66 -8.09
N ASN A 69 -20.45 -13.34 -8.93
CA ASN A 69 -19.98 -14.70 -8.69
C ASN A 69 -18.52 -14.77 -9.11
N CYS A 70 -17.63 -14.52 -8.16
CA CYS A 70 -16.23 -14.31 -8.44
C CYS A 70 -15.33 -15.31 -7.75
N VAL A 71 -14.35 -15.84 -8.47
CA VAL A 71 -13.30 -16.73 -7.96
C VAL A 71 -11.95 -16.15 -8.35
N MET A 72 -11.10 -15.89 -7.36
CA MET A 72 -9.74 -15.38 -7.54
C MET A 72 -8.74 -16.26 -6.80
N VAL A 73 -7.56 -16.45 -7.37
CA VAL A 73 -6.44 -17.16 -6.74
C VAL A 73 -5.30 -16.19 -6.46
N ILE A 74 -4.78 -16.23 -5.25
CA ILE A 74 -3.57 -15.52 -4.85
C ILE A 74 -2.45 -16.54 -4.75
N GLN A 75 -1.44 -16.37 -5.58
CA GLN A 75 -0.30 -17.28 -5.71
C GLN A 75 0.92 -16.66 -5.02
N PRO A 76 1.43 -17.23 -3.91
CA PRO A 76 2.67 -16.78 -3.30
C PRO A 76 3.90 -17.15 -4.16
N PRO A 77 5.06 -16.52 -3.91
CA PRO A 77 6.34 -17.03 -4.39
C PRO A 77 6.58 -18.49 -3.99
N PRO A 78 7.38 -19.26 -4.76
CA PRO A 78 7.68 -20.64 -4.43
C PRO A 78 8.23 -20.80 -3.01
N GLY A 79 7.69 -21.78 -2.27
CA GLY A 79 8.10 -22.07 -0.89
C GLY A 79 7.55 -21.11 0.18
N LYS A 80 6.75 -20.10 -0.19
CA LYS A 80 6.06 -19.21 0.74
C LYS A 80 4.58 -19.56 0.91
N LYS A 81 4.05 -19.20 2.07
CA LYS A 81 2.63 -19.25 2.46
C LYS A 81 2.06 -17.84 2.48
N LEU A 82 0.77 -17.70 2.74
CA LEU A 82 0.08 -16.41 2.76
C LEU A 82 -0.51 -16.14 4.15
N ILE A 83 -0.30 -14.92 4.66
CA ILE A 83 -1.03 -14.33 5.77
C ILE A 83 -2.19 -13.53 5.17
N VAL A 84 -3.40 -13.74 5.71
CA VAL A 84 -4.62 -13.05 5.30
C VAL A 84 -5.17 -12.28 6.49
N ARG A 85 -5.14 -10.95 6.40
CA ARG A 85 -5.66 -10.05 7.41
C ARG A 85 -6.84 -9.26 6.84
N PHE A 86 -7.96 -9.27 7.56
CA PHE A 86 -9.08 -8.41 7.21
C PHE A 86 -8.80 -7.01 7.74
N ASN A 87 -8.94 -5.99 6.89
CA ASN A 87 -8.93 -4.57 7.25
C ASN A 87 -10.35 -4.03 7.44
N GLU A 88 -11.28 -4.48 6.60
CA GLU A 88 -12.71 -4.15 6.66
C GLU A 88 -13.52 -5.39 6.27
N LEU A 89 -14.68 -5.55 6.90
CA LEU A 89 -15.70 -6.54 6.54
C LEU A 89 -17.06 -5.87 6.71
N ASP A 90 -17.85 -5.85 5.65
CA ASP A 90 -19.21 -5.29 5.59
C ASP A 90 -19.96 -5.98 4.44
N ILE A 91 -20.40 -7.22 4.68
CA ILE A 91 -21.09 -8.09 3.73
C ILE A 91 -22.50 -8.38 4.26
N GLN A 92 -23.50 -8.44 3.38
CA GLN A 92 -24.89 -8.65 3.77
C GLN A 92 -25.12 -9.99 4.49
N GLN A 93 -25.79 -9.91 5.65
CA GLN A 93 -26.27 -11.06 6.42
C GLN A 93 -27.70 -10.83 6.91
N LEU A 94 -28.40 -11.92 7.23
CA LEU A 94 -29.66 -11.89 7.98
C LEU A 94 -29.41 -11.52 9.44
N GLN A 95 -30.47 -11.08 10.13
CA GLN A 95 -30.41 -10.81 11.57
C GLN A 95 -30.05 -12.06 12.39
N THR A 96 -30.35 -13.25 11.85
CA THR A 96 -29.97 -14.55 12.43
C THR A 96 -28.47 -14.86 12.31
N GLY A 97 -27.69 -14.02 11.61
CA GLY A 97 -26.27 -14.24 11.34
C GLY A 97 -26.00 -15.10 10.11
N GLN A 98 -27.04 -15.58 9.41
CA GLN A 98 -26.88 -16.31 8.16
C GLN A 98 -26.43 -15.38 7.02
N CYS A 99 -25.43 -15.80 6.25
CA CYS A 99 -24.94 -15.04 5.10
C CYS A 99 -25.96 -15.03 3.96
N LEU A 100 -26.30 -13.83 3.48
CA LEU A 100 -27.03 -13.66 2.21
C LEU A 100 -26.03 -13.56 1.06
N ASP A 101 -25.00 -12.74 1.27
CA ASP A 101 -23.81 -12.67 0.43
C ASP A 101 -22.65 -13.27 1.22
N ALA A 102 -21.70 -13.91 0.54
CA ALA A 102 -20.65 -14.67 1.23
C ALA A 102 -19.31 -14.57 0.54
N LEU A 103 -18.27 -14.33 1.34
CA LEU A 103 -16.88 -14.63 1.00
C LEU A 103 -16.51 -16.01 1.53
N VAL A 104 -15.85 -16.82 0.72
CA VAL A 104 -15.28 -18.12 1.10
C VAL A 104 -13.79 -18.10 0.82
N ALA A 105 -12.98 -18.47 1.82
CA ALA A 105 -11.54 -18.57 1.71
C ALA A 105 -11.09 -20.05 1.76
N ILE A 106 -10.34 -20.47 0.76
CA ILE A 106 -9.90 -21.85 0.55
C ILE A 106 -8.37 -21.86 0.53
N ASP A 107 -7.77 -22.72 1.36
CA ASP A 107 -6.33 -22.98 1.39
C ASP A 107 -5.97 -23.95 0.27
N GLY A 108 -5.57 -23.40 -0.88
CA GLY A 108 -5.35 -24.12 -2.12
C GLY A 108 -5.69 -23.28 -3.36
N GLN A 109 -5.50 -23.88 -4.53
CA GLN A 109 -5.73 -23.23 -5.83
C GLN A 109 -6.98 -23.74 -6.56
N ASP A 110 -7.63 -24.80 -6.06
CA ASP A 110 -8.74 -25.47 -6.73
C ASP A 110 -9.93 -25.66 -5.77
N GLN A 111 -11.14 -25.55 -6.31
CA GLN A 111 -12.41 -25.85 -5.64
C GLN A 111 -12.57 -27.36 -5.37
N ALA A 112 -11.99 -28.23 -6.20
CA ALA A 112 -12.19 -29.68 -6.10
C ALA A 112 -11.49 -30.30 -4.87
N SER A 113 -10.41 -29.68 -4.39
CA SER A 113 -9.68 -30.06 -3.18
C SER A 113 -9.93 -29.07 -2.02
N ALA A 114 -11.11 -28.42 -2.03
CA ALA A 114 -11.41 -27.30 -1.16
C ALA A 114 -11.27 -27.63 0.34
N ARG A 115 -10.15 -27.21 0.91
CA ARG A 115 -9.97 -27.10 2.36
C ARG A 115 -10.20 -25.65 2.74
N LEU A 116 -11.21 -25.38 3.56
CA LEU A 116 -11.42 -24.04 4.11
C LEU A 116 -10.15 -23.56 4.80
N LEU A 117 -9.86 -22.26 4.66
CA LEU A 117 -8.76 -21.64 5.37
C LEU A 117 -8.91 -21.87 6.88
N GLN A 118 -7.88 -22.40 7.52
CA GLN A 118 -8.00 -22.84 8.91
C GLN A 118 -8.43 -21.69 9.82
N GLY A 119 -9.51 -21.91 10.59
CA GLY A 119 -10.07 -20.93 11.53
C GLY A 119 -11.12 -19.98 10.93
N THR A 120 -11.40 -20.06 9.61
CA THR A 120 -12.52 -19.32 9.01
C THR A 120 -13.83 -20.11 9.07
N PRO A 121 -14.99 -19.44 9.18
CA PRO A 121 -16.28 -20.10 8.98
C PRO A 121 -16.44 -20.57 7.52
N GLN A 122 -17.45 -21.42 7.25
CA GLN A 122 -17.77 -21.88 5.89
C GLN A 122 -18.11 -20.72 4.94
N GLN A 123 -18.76 -19.69 5.47
CA GLN A 123 -19.10 -18.46 4.77
C GLN A 123 -18.78 -17.28 5.69
N ILE A 124 -18.12 -16.28 5.15
CA ILE A 124 -17.73 -15.06 5.85
C ILE A 124 -18.65 -13.93 5.37
N CYS A 125 -19.39 -13.33 6.29
CA CYS A 125 -20.26 -12.19 6.04
C CYS A 125 -20.39 -11.32 7.30
N GLY A 126 -21.23 -10.29 7.23
CA GLY A 126 -21.48 -9.38 8.35
C GLY A 126 -20.52 -8.21 8.41
N GLN A 127 -20.48 -7.58 9.59
CA GLN A 127 -19.67 -6.38 9.83
C GLN A 127 -18.56 -6.60 10.86
N SER A 128 -18.52 -7.78 11.48
CA SER A 128 -17.56 -8.12 12.52
C SER A 128 -16.28 -8.66 11.88
N ARG A 129 -15.31 -7.78 11.70
CA ARG A 129 -14.00 -8.14 11.18
C ARG A 129 -13.23 -9.04 12.17
N PRO A 130 -12.62 -10.15 11.72
CA PRO A 130 -11.71 -10.96 12.54
C PRO A 130 -10.53 -10.13 13.10
N ALA A 131 -10.24 -10.28 14.39
CA ALA A 131 -9.12 -9.58 15.03
C ALA A 131 -7.75 -10.20 14.66
N GLN A 132 -7.74 -11.52 14.49
CA GLN A 132 -6.57 -12.32 14.14
C GLN A 132 -6.39 -12.42 12.61
N ALA A 133 -5.15 -12.64 12.17
CA ALA A 133 -4.87 -13.03 10.81
C ALA A 133 -5.01 -14.55 10.63
N TYR A 134 -5.31 -14.97 9.40
CA TYR A 134 -5.35 -16.38 8.99
C TYR A 134 -4.13 -16.71 8.14
N VAL A 135 -3.77 -17.99 8.05
CA VAL A 135 -2.61 -18.43 7.25
C VAL A 135 -2.94 -19.64 6.39
N THR A 136 -2.42 -19.66 5.16
CA THR A 136 -2.47 -20.85 4.30
C THR A 136 -1.45 -21.88 4.74
N GLN A 137 -1.73 -23.16 4.48
CA GLN A 137 -0.78 -24.27 4.68
C GLN A 137 -0.22 -24.77 3.36
N GLN A 138 -1.01 -24.72 2.28
CA GLN A 138 -0.61 -25.22 0.96
C GLN A 138 0.17 -24.18 0.13
N GLY A 139 0.10 -22.92 0.53
CA GLY A 139 0.68 -21.79 -0.21
C GLY A 139 -0.41 -20.93 -0.86
N PRO A 140 -1.00 -21.36 -1.99
CA PRO A 140 -2.04 -20.61 -2.69
C PRO A 140 -3.29 -20.38 -1.85
N LEU A 141 -3.97 -19.26 -2.10
CA LEU A 141 -5.26 -18.93 -1.49
C LEU A 141 -6.28 -18.71 -2.60
N LEU A 142 -7.38 -19.45 -2.57
CA LEU A 142 -8.54 -19.20 -3.43
C LEU A 142 -9.62 -18.46 -2.63
N LEU A 143 -10.05 -17.32 -3.15
CA LEU A 143 -11.15 -16.52 -2.61
C LEU A 143 -12.34 -16.59 -3.57
N ARG A 144 -13.51 -16.96 -3.04
CA ARG A 144 -14.77 -16.91 -3.78
C ARG A 144 -15.73 -15.94 -3.11
N PHE A 145 -16.21 -14.93 -3.84
CA PHE A 145 -17.26 -14.04 -3.37
C PHE A 145 -18.51 -14.18 -4.24
N ALA A 146 -19.66 -14.33 -3.60
CA ALA A 146 -20.94 -14.37 -4.27
C ALA A 146 -21.94 -13.41 -3.62
N SER A 147 -22.65 -12.63 -4.44
CA SER A 147 -23.76 -11.77 -4.03
C SER A 147 -25.08 -12.15 -4.72
N GLY A 148 -26.18 -12.02 -3.98
CA GLY A 148 -27.53 -12.33 -4.46
C GLY A 148 -28.10 -11.27 -5.41
N GLN A 149 -29.42 -11.25 -5.59
CA GLN A 149 -30.13 -10.36 -6.54
C GLN A 149 -30.56 -9.02 -5.94
N THR A 150 -30.33 -8.77 -4.65
CA THR A 150 -30.70 -7.53 -3.99
C THR A 150 -29.57 -6.53 -4.03
N ASN A 151 -29.86 -5.27 -4.38
CA ASN A 151 -28.88 -4.21 -4.19
C ASN A 151 -28.75 -3.91 -2.70
N VAL A 152 -27.52 -3.80 -2.23
CA VAL A 152 -27.22 -3.54 -0.82
C VAL A 152 -26.18 -2.44 -0.74
N ALA A 153 -26.38 -1.46 0.13
CA ALA A 153 -25.39 -0.44 0.43
C ALA A 153 -24.35 -1.02 1.42
N ARG A 154 -23.50 -1.93 0.94
CA ARG A 154 -22.49 -2.65 1.71
C ARG A 154 -21.14 -2.57 1.00
N LYS A 155 -20.05 -2.35 1.74
CA LYS A 155 -18.72 -2.10 1.16
C LYS A 155 -17.98 -3.37 0.74
N GLY A 156 -18.35 -4.52 1.29
CA GLY A 156 -17.73 -5.81 0.99
C GLY A 156 -16.58 -6.12 1.94
N PHE A 157 -15.39 -6.34 1.40
CA PHE A 157 -14.20 -6.64 2.19
C PHE A 157 -12.98 -5.84 1.72
N ASP A 158 -12.03 -5.67 2.64
CA ASP A 158 -10.69 -5.18 2.38
C ASP A 158 -9.71 -6.14 3.06
N LEU A 159 -8.88 -6.82 2.26
CA LEU A 159 -7.91 -7.80 2.72
C LEU A 159 -6.49 -7.28 2.49
N LEU A 160 -5.65 -7.42 3.51
CA LEU A 160 -4.21 -7.38 3.35
C LEU A 160 -3.69 -8.81 3.28
N ILE A 161 -3.03 -9.16 2.18
CA ILE A 161 -2.50 -10.50 1.92
C ILE A 161 -1.00 -10.40 1.72
N THR A 162 -0.22 -11.12 2.52
CA THR A 162 1.25 -11.02 2.55
C THR A 162 1.88 -12.39 2.44
N ALA A 163 2.86 -12.56 1.55
CA ALA A 163 3.64 -13.78 1.49
C ALA A 163 4.63 -13.85 2.66
N TYR A 164 4.78 -15.04 3.22
CA TYR A 164 5.73 -15.29 4.31
C TYR A 164 6.32 -16.69 4.22
N LYS A 165 7.42 -16.91 4.92
CA LYS A 165 7.87 -18.25 5.31
C LYS A 165 8.20 -18.29 6.80
N ASP A 166 8.25 -19.48 7.36
CA ASP A 166 8.76 -19.66 8.72
C ASP A 166 10.29 -19.52 8.72
N GLY A 167 10.86 -19.01 9.81
CA GLY A 167 12.29 -18.76 9.93
C GLY A 167 13.17 -20.00 9.77
N PRO A 168 14.48 -19.82 9.51
CA PRO A 168 15.23 -18.56 9.57
C PRO A 168 15.05 -17.63 8.35
N CYS A 169 15.16 -16.32 8.57
CA CYS A 169 15.02 -15.29 7.55
C CYS A 169 16.32 -15.05 6.78
N ALA A 170 16.21 -14.78 5.49
CA ALA A 170 17.33 -14.40 4.64
C ALA A 170 17.74 -12.94 4.89
N SER A 171 18.89 -12.52 4.36
CA SER A 171 19.41 -11.15 4.54
C SER A 171 18.53 -10.05 3.93
N ASN A 172 17.64 -10.41 3.00
CA ASN A 172 16.68 -9.52 2.34
C ASN A 172 15.24 -9.65 2.88
N GLU A 173 15.09 -10.22 4.08
CA GLU A 173 13.81 -10.44 4.73
C GLU A 173 13.79 -9.85 6.14
N TYR A 174 12.60 -9.41 6.54
CA TYR A 174 12.34 -8.92 7.89
C TYR A 174 11.80 -10.05 8.77
N THR A 175 12.37 -10.17 9.97
CA THR A 175 11.93 -11.14 10.99
C THR A 175 10.81 -10.55 11.86
N CYS A 176 9.61 -11.13 11.77
CA CYS A 176 8.47 -10.82 12.63
C CYS A 176 8.66 -11.38 14.05
N ASN A 177 7.88 -10.86 15.01
CA ASN A 177 7.93 -11.31 16.41
C ASN A 177 7.50 -12.77 16.56
N ASN A 178 6.57 -13.21 15.72
CA ASN A 178 6.16 -14.62 15.60
C ASN A 178 7.12 -15.50 14.78
N GLN A 179 8.37 -15.05 14.55
CA GLN A 179 9.43 -15.77 13.82
C GLN A 179 9.15 -16.05 12.33
N ARG A 180 8.14 -15.40 11.76
CA ARG A 180 7.90 -15.42 10.32
C ARG A 180 8.81 -14.42 9.61
N CYS A 181 9.10 -14.72 8.36
CA CYS A 181 9.89 -13.86 7.49
C CYS A 181 8.98 -13.29 6.40
N ILE A 182 8.99 -11.97 6.28
CA ILE A 182 8.33 -11.23 5.20
C ILE A 182 9.38 -10.49 4.37
N ASN A 183 9.03 -10.04 3.18
CA ASN A 183 9.93 -9.23 2.36
C ASN A 183 10.36 -7.94 3.10
N GLU A 184 11.65 -7.60 3.12
CA GLU A 184 12.16 -6.40 3.82
C GLU A 184 11.52 -5.10 3.31
N ASN A 185 11.09 -5.05 2.04
CA ASN A 185 10.45 -3.86 1.45
C ASN A 185 9.05 -3.57 2.04
N LEU A 186 8.46 -4.51 2.77
CA LEU A 186 7.20 -4.32 3.50
C LEU A 186 7.38 -3.61 4.84
N ARG A 187 8.63 -3.43 5.26
CA ARG A 187 8.96 -2.72 6.47
C ARG A 187 8.58 -1.24 6.34
N CYS A 188 8.09 -0.66 7.43
CA CYS A 188 7.65 0.73 7.50
C CYS A 188 6.45 1.10 6.61
N SER A 189 5.68 0.12 6.11
CA SER A 189 4.45 0.39 5.33
C SER A 189 3.28 0.93 6.18
N GLY A 190 3.41 0.90 7.51
CA GLY A 190 2.32 1.23 8.45
C GLY A 190 1.25 0.14 8.58
N LEU A 191 1.45 -1.03 7.94
CA LEU A 191 0.51 -2.14 7.93
C LEU A 191 1.07 -3.35 8.69
N ASP A 192 0.16 -4.19 9.21
CA ASP A 192 0.50 -5.42 9.95
C ASP A 192 0.69 -6.59 8.98
N HIS A 193 1.87 -6.65 8.37
CA HIS A 193 2.29 -7.73 7.47
C HIS A 193 2.62 -9.03 8.19
N CYS A 194 3.00 -8.94 9.47
CA CYS A 194 3.36 -10.10 10.28
C CYS A 194 2.13 -10.91 10.74
N GLY A 195 0.96 -10.27 10.75
CA GLY A 195 -0.31 -10.87 11.19
C GLY A 195 -0.35 -11.14 12.69
N ASP A 196 0.58 -10.56 13.46
CA ASP A 196 0.69 -10.67 14.92
C ASP A 196 0.36 -9.33 15.63
N GLY A 197 -0.14 -8.34 14.87
CA GLY A 197 -0.42 -7.00 15.37
C GLY A 197 0.78 -6.05 15.33
N THR A 198 1.98 -6.56 15.02
CA THR A 198 3.19 -5.75 14.90
C THR A 198 3.21 -5.03 13.56
N ARG A 199 3.44 -3.72 13.59
CA ARG A 199 3.68 -2.91 12.38
C ARG A 199 5.16 -2.56 12.34
N PRO A 200 5.98 -3.24 11.52
CA PRO A 200 7.40 -2.94 11.42
C PRO A 200 7.56 -1.48 11.03
N CYS A 201 8.22 -0.70 11.90
CA CYS A 201 8.25 0.76 11.92
C CYS A 201 6.86 1.42 12.07
N LEU A 202 6.53 1.78 13.31
CA LEU A 202 5.82 3.03 13.52
C LEU A 202 6.80 4.16 13.18
N LEU A 203 6.56 4.91 12.11
CA LEU A 203 6.98 6.32 12.15
C LEU A 203 6.21 6.90 13.33
N THR A 204 6.89 7.12 14.44
CA THR A 204 6.28 7.79 15.59
C THR A 204 5.76 9.14 15.11
N ALA A 205 4.73 9.69 15.77
CA ALA A 205 4.25 11.04 15.44
C ALA A 205 5.42 12.07 15.41
N GLU A 206 6.48 11.79 16.15
CA GLU A 206 7.74 12.52 16.19
C GLU A 206 8.53 12.45 14.87
N ALA A 207 8.56 11.31 14.18
CA ALA A 207 9.20 11.19 12.87
C ALA A 207 8.44 12.00 11.79
N MET A 208 7.11 11.99 11.84
CA MET A 208 6.28 12.80 10.94
C MET A 208 6.39 14.30 11.23
N ALA A 209 6.44 14.70 12.51
CA ALA A 209 6.68 16.08 12.91
C ALA A 209 8.07 16.55 12.47
N GLY A 210 9.10 15.71 12.59
CA GLY A 210 10.45 16.01 12.14
C GLY A 210 10.53 16.26 10.63
N ILE A 211 9.86 15.44 9.81
CA ILE A 211 9.81 15.61 8.35
C ILE A 211 9.04 16.88 7.98
N ALA A 212 7.91 17.17 8.64
CA ALA A 212 7.12 18.37 8.38
C ALA A 212 7.87 19.66 8.74
N VAL A 213 8.52 19.70 9.90
CA VAL A 213 9.32 20.85 10.36
C VAL A 213 10.56 21.03 9.49
N GLY A 214 11.27 19.93 9.18
CA GLY A 214 12.42 19.94 8.29
C GLY A 214 12.07 20.45 6.89
N GLY A 215 10.96 19.97 6.32
CA GLY A 215 10.46 20.42 5.03
C GLY A 215 10.07 21.90 5.02
N ALA A 216 9.39 22.39 6.06
CA ALA A 216 9.01 23.79 6.18
C ALA A 216 10.24 24.72 6.31
N LEU A 217 11.23 24.34 7.12
CA LEU A 217 12.48 25.11 7.27
C LEU A 217 13.26 25.17 5.96
N LEU A 218 13.35 24.05 5.24
CA LEU A 218 14.04 23.97 3.95
C LEU A 218 13.34 24.84 2.90
N LEU A 219 12.02 24.86 2.88
CA LEU A 219 11.22 25.71 1.98
C LEU A 219 11.40 27.21 2.28
N ILE A 220 11.47 27.60 3.57
CA ILE A 220 11.76 28.99 3.98
C ILE A 220 13.15 29.42 3.51
N ILE A 221 14.16 28.56 3.66
CA ILE A 221 15.54 28.84 3.22
C ILE A 221 15.57 29.04 1.69
N ILE A 222 14.89 28.18 0.93
CA ILE A 222 14.80 28.33 -0.54
C ILE A 222 14.18 29.69 -0.92
N ILE A 223 13.06 30.07 -0.30
CA ILE A 223 12.40 31.37 -0.57
C ILE A 223 13.35 32.53 -0.25
N ALA A 224 14.06 32.48 0.87
CA ALA A 224 15.01 33.53 1.27
C ALA A 224 16.15 33.69 0.25
N VAL A 225 16.68 32.58 -0.25
CA VAL A 225 17.72 32.57 -1.30
C VAL A 225 17.18 33.16 -2.61
N ILE A 226 15.97 32.79 -3.03
CA ILE A 226 15.32 33.33 -4.24
C ILE A 226 15.15 34.85 -4.12
N VAL A 227 14.61 35.33 -3.00
CA VAL A 227 14.41 36.77 -2.75
C VAL A 227 15.75 37.51 -2.78
N PHE A 228 16.77 36.97 -2.12
CA PHE A 228 18.11 37.57 -2.12
C PHE A 228 18.71 37.66 -3.53
N CYS A 229 18.56 36.63 -4.34
CA CYS A 229 19.00 36.60 -5.74
C CYS A 229 18.26 37.65 -6.58
N VAL A 230 16.93 37.75 -6.45
CA VAL A 230 16.10 38.74 -7.16
C VAL A 230 16.46 40.17 -6.73
N CYS A 231 16.62 40.42 -5.43
CA CYS A 231 17.03 41.73 -4.89
C CYS A 231 18.41 42.14 -5.41
N ARG A 232 19.38 41.22 -5.46
CA ARG A 232 20.70 41.51 -6.04
C ARG A 232 20.64 41.77 -7.55
N HIS A 233 19.75 41.07 -8.28
CA HIS A 233 19.55 41.32 -9.71
C HIS A 233 18.95 42.72 -9.96
N LYS A 234 17.91 43.10 -9.20
CA LYS A 234 17.32 44.45 -9.26
C LYS A 234 18.34 45.54 -8.88
N ARG A 235 19.20 45.28 -7.89
CA ARG A 235 20.23 46.25 -7.48
C ARG A 235 21.30 46.47 -8.57
N LYS A 236 21.67 45.42 -9.32
CA LYS A 236 22.60 45.53 -10.45
C LYS A 236 21.99 46.26 -11.66
N THR A 237 20.72 46.00 -11.96
CA THR A 237 20.01 46.70 -13.06
C THR A 237 19.83 48.19 -12.76
N ASN A 238 19.38 48.53 -11.55
CA ASN A 238 19.25 49.93 -11.11
C ASN A 238 20.61 50.66 -11.03
N PHE A 239 21.71 49.94 -10.76
CA PHE A 239 23.05 50.53 -10.78
C PHE A 239 23.52 50.81 -12.21
N SER A 240 23.27 49.91 -13.17
CA SER A 240 23.54 50.16 -14.59
C SER A 240 22.74 51.34 -15.14
N GLU A 241 21.46 51.46 -14.79
CA GLU A 241 20.60 52.55 -15.25
C GLU A 241 21.05 53.93 -14.71
N LYS A 242 21.48 53.98 -13.45
CA LYS A 242 22.03 55.22 -12.84
C LYS A 242 23.41 55.62 -13.35
N VAL A 243 24.20 54.68 -13.87
CA VAL A 243 25.52 54.97 -14.48
C VAL A 243 25.34 55.48 -15.92
N VAL A 244 24.35 54.98 -16.67
CA VAL A 244 24.03 55.47 -18.02
C VAL A 244 23.39 56.86 -18.00
N ALA A 245 22.59 57.19 -16.98
CA ALA A 245 21.98 58.53 -16.84
C ALA A 245 22.95 59.65 -16.39
N ARG A 246 24.25 59.35 -16.21
CA ARG A 246 25.29 60.32 -15.84
C ARG A 246 26.29 60.63 -16.96
N TYR A 247 26.05 60.14 -18.17
CA TYR A 247 26.80 60.49 -19.38
C TYR A 247 25.86 61.18 -20.38
#